data_AF-A0A947UGD1-F1
#
_entry.id   AF-A0A947UGD1-F1
#
_cell.length_a   1.000
_cell.length_b   1.000
_cell.length_c   1.000
_cell.angle_alpha   90.00
_cell.angle_beta   90.00
_cell.angle_gamma   90.00
#
_symmetry.space_group_name_H-M   'P 1'
#
loop_
_entity.id
_entity.type
_entity.pdbx_description
1 polymer ?
#
loop_
_entity_poly.entity_id
_entity_poly.type
_entity_poly.pdbx_seq_one_letter_code
_entity_poly.pdbx_strand_id
1 'polypeptide(L)' 'MAYYLTYRPKRIKDLDLAQVRESLTEILGAKEIPHAFLFSGPKGTGKTSSARILAKAVNCP' A
#
# COMPACT_ATOMS: atom_id res chain seq x y z
N MET A 1 3.54 5.12 24.10
CA MET A 1 3.03 5.21 22.71
C MET A 1 4.16 4.94 21.73
N ALA A 2 3.94 4.10 20.72
CA ALA A 2 4.95 3.79 19.71
C ALA A 2 4.75 4.67 18.46
N TYR A 3 5.67 5.62 18.23
CA TYR A 3 5.52 6.63 17.16
C TYR A 3 5.34 6.03 15.76
N TYR A 4 5.99 4.90 15.46
CA TYR A 4 5.88 4.25 14.15
C TYR A 4 4.48 3.69 13.85
N LEU A 5 3.64 3.44 14.87
CA LEU A 5 2.24 3.05 14.69
C LEU A 5 1.34 4.28 14.51
N THR A 6 1.64 5.35 15.24
CA THR A 6 0.89 6.61 15.17
C THR A 6 1.01 7.27 13.80
N TYR A 7 2.23 7.30 13.25
CA TYR A 7 2.53 7.93 11.96
C TYR A 7 2.52 6.96 10.78
N ARG A 8 1.92 5.77 10.93
CA ARG A 8 1.82 4.81 9.84
C ARG A 8 1.00 5.42 8.69
N PRO A 9 1.48 5.34 7.44
CA PRO A 9 0.77 5.92 6.29
C PRO A 9 -0.61 5.29 6.14
N LYS A 10 -1.59 6.12 5.74
CA LYS A 10 -3.00 5.73 5.60
C LYS A 10 -3.52 5.84 4.17
N ARG A 11 -2.88 6.65 3.33
CA ARG A 11 -3.22 6.84 1.92
C ARG A 11 -2.06 6.38 1.04
N ILE A 12 -2.36 6.02 -0.21
CA ILE A 12 -1.33 5.63 -1.19
C ILE A 12 -0.29 6.73 -1.35
N LYS A 13 -0.73 8.00 -1.40
CA LYS A 13 0.15 9.18 -1.50
C LYS A 13 1.18 9.28 -0.37
N ASP A 14 0.87 8.77 0.82
CA ASP A 14 1.72 8.86 2.01
C ASP A 14 2.80 7.76 2.07
N LEU A 15 2.83 6.82 1.11
CA LEU A 15 3.86 5.79 1.05
C LEU A 15 5.20 6.40 0.59
N ASP A 16 6.30 6.04 1.27
CA ASP A 16 7.62 6.60 0.98
C ASP A 16 8.19 6.16 -0.38
N LEU A 17 7.87 4.93 -0.81
CA LEU A 17 8.37 4.36 -2.06
C LEU A 17 7.51 4.79 -3.24
N ALA A 18 8.04 5.68 -4.09
CA ALA A 18 7.37 6.19 -5.27
C ALA A 18 6.90 5.08 -6.23
N GLN A 19 7.77 4.09 -6.52
CA GLN A 19 7.45 2.95 -7.37
C GLN A 19 6.21 2.18 -6.87
N VAL A 20 6.10 1.97 -5.56
CA VAL A 20 4.93 1.29 -4.98
C VAL A 20 3.67 2.13 -5.12
N ARG A 21 3.78 3.46 -4.97
CA ARG A 21 2.62 4.36 -5.17
C ARG A 21 2.11 4.30 -6.60
N GLU A 22 3.01 4.37 -7.56
CA GLU A 22 2.68 4.34 -8.99
C GLU A 22 2.02 3.03 -9.37
N SER A 23 2.65 1.89 -9.05
CA SER A 23 2.08 0.57 -9.36
C SER A 23 0.72 0.34 -8.71
N LEU A 24 0.54 0.71 -7.44
CA LEU A 24 -0.76 0.57 -6.76
C LEU A 24 -1.83 1.47 -7.38
N THR A 25 -1.47 2.67 -7.83
CA THR A 25 -2.41 3.59 -8.49
C THR A 25 -2.83 3.06 -9.85
N GLU A 26 -1.89 2.49 -10.62
CA GLU A 26 -2.17 1.87 -11.91
C GLU A 26 -3.06 0.64 -11.77
N ILE A 27 -2.75 -0.25 -10.82
CA ILE A 27 -3.55 -1.45 -10.54
C ILE A 27 -4.99 -1.09 -10.14
N LEU A 28 -5.17 -0.05 -9.32
CA LEU A 28 -6.51 0.40 -8.90
C LEU A 28 -7.27 1.13 -10.02
N GLY A 29 -6.57 1.71 -11.00
CA GLY A 29 -7.18 2.30 -12.18
C GLY A 29 -7.48 1.29 -13.30
N ALA A 30 -6.92 0.07 -13.22
CA ALA A 30 -7.18 -0.99 -14.17
C ALA A 30 -8.60 -1.55 -14.01
N LYS A 31 -9.18 -2.06 -15.11
CA LYS A 31 -10.49 -2.72 -15.09
C LYS A 31 -10.50 -4.03 -14.30
N GLU A 32 -9.35 -4.69 -14.20
CA GLU A 32 -9.20 -5.99 -13.55
C GLU A 32 -8.11 -5.92 -12.48
N ILE A 33 -8.44 -6.36 -11.28
CA ILE A 33 -7.53 -6.37 -10.13
C ILE A 33 -6.90 -7.78 -10.05
N PRO A 34 -5.55 -7.89 -9.92
CA PRO A 34 -4.89 -9.16 -9.69
C PRO A 34 -5.45 -9.94 -8.50
N HIS A 35 -5.54 -11.27 -8.66
CA HIS A 35 -6.05 -12.15 -7.61
C HIS A 35 -5.16 -12.17 -6.35
N ALA A 36 -3.84 -11.97 -6.51
CA ALA A 36 -2.88 -12.05 -5.42
C ALA A 36 -1.78 -10.99 -5.55
N PHE A 37 -1.29 -10.50 -4.40
CA PHE A 37 -0.22 -9.52 -4.31
C PHE A 37 0.88 -10.02 -3.38
N LEU A 38 2.13 -9.96 -3.85
CA LEU A 38 3.31 -10.27 -3.05
C LEU A 38 4.08 -8.98 -2.74
N PHE A 39 4.16 -8.63 -1.45
CA PHE A 39 5.00 -7.52 -0.97
C PHE A 39 6.26 -8.09 -0.32
N SER A 40 7.43 -7.88 -0.93
CA SER A 40 8.72 -8.41 -0.45
C SER A 40 9.75 -7.31 -0.14
N GLY A 41 10.76 -7.63 0.67
CA GLY A 41 11.85 -6.71 1.06
C GLY A 41 12.18 -6.62 2.57
N PRO A 42 13.20 -5.84 2.98
CA PRO A 42 13.71 -5.75 4.36
C PRO A 42 12.70 -5.22 5.40
N LYS A 43 12.88 -5.52 6.69
CA LYS A 43 11.97 -5.03 7.75
C LYS A 43 11.86 -3.49 7.73
N GLY A 44 10.66 -2.96 7.96
CA GLY A 44 10.41 -1.51 8.01
C GLY A 44 10.14 -0.82 6.67
N THR A 45 10.29 -1.49 5.51
CA THR A 45 10.06 -0.88 4.18
C THR A 45 8.58 -0.64 3.81
N GLY A 46 7.65 -0.67 4.77
CA GLY A 46 6.25 -0.35 4.52
C GLY A 46 5.40 -1.45 3.86
N LYS A 47 5.92 -2.65 3.55
CA LYS A 47 5.17 -3.77 2.92
C LYS A 47 3.78 -4.01 3.49
N THR A 48 3.70 -4.25 4.80
CA THR A 48 2.42 -4.53 5.48
C THR A 48 1.52 -3.28 5.49
N SER A 49 2.10 -2.08 5.48
CA SER A 49 1.34 -0.83 5.39
C SER A 49 0.71 -0.67 4.02
N SER A 50 1.48 -0.88 2.96
CA SER A 50 1.00 -0.87 1.57
C SER A 50 -0.10 -1.90 1.35
N ALA A 51 0.06 -3.13 1.86
CA ALA A 51 -0.97 -4.17 1.78
C ALA A 51 -2.29 -3.73 2.46
N ARG A 52 -2.23 -3.09 3.64
CA ARG A 52 -3.42 -2.57 4.33
C ARG A 52 -4.10 -1.44 3.55
N ILE A 53 -3.31 -0.54 2.97
CA ILE A 53 -3.83 0.57 2.16
C ILE A 53 -4.51 0.03 0.90
N LEU A 54 -3.89 -0.92 0.20
CA LEU A 54 -4.46 -1.57 -0.98
C LEU A 54 -5.78 -2.27 -0.63
N ALA A 55 -5.80 -3.09 0.42
CA ALA A 55 -7.03 -3.78 0.85
C ALA A 55 -8.16 -2.79 1.17
N LYS A 56 -7.83 -1.64 1.75
CA LYS A 56 -8.81 -0.58 2.01
C LYS A 56 -9.32 0.07 0.71
N ALA A 57 -8.44 0.32 -0.25
CA ALA A 57 -8.80 0.91 -1.54
C ALA A 57 -9.68 -0.04 -2.38
N VAL A 58 -9.41 -1.36 -2.33
CA VAL A 58 -10.25 -2.36 -3.02
C VAL A 58 -11.64 -2.50 -2.38
N ASN A 59 -11.73 -2.39 -1.05
CA ASN A 59 -13.01 -2.54 -0.33
C ASN A 59 -13.87 -1.26 -0.28
N CYS A 60 -13.28 -0.08 -0.47
CA CYS A 60 -13.99 1.20 -0.47
C CYS A 60 -13.80 1.86 -1.84
N PRO A 61 -14.62 1.50 -2.84
CA PRO A 61 -14.57 2.10 -4.18
C PRO A 61 -14.88 3.60 -4.17
#